data_AF-A0A2W7B7H9-F1
#
_entry.id   AF-A0A2W7B7H9-F1
#
_cell.length_a   1.000
_cell.length_b   1.000
_cell.length_c   1.000
_cell.angle_alpha   90.00
_cell.angle_beta   90.00
_cell.angle_gamma   90.00
#
_symmetry.space_group_name_H-M   'P 1'
#
loop_
_entity.id
_entity.type
_entity.pdbx_description
1 polymer ?
#
loop_
_entity_poly.entity_id
_entity_poly.type
_entity_poly.pdbx_seq_one_letter_code
_entity_poly.pdbx_strand_id
1 'polypeptide(L)'
;MLSISDIKDWTQIIKDWVQIGFFFLTYCIAIIKDWTPFIKDWTQIIKDCFQIGFFVLTACVAIKGLNKWQEELKGKIEYEAAKQALVQAYLIHDQIRIVRGEGIISVPSLPILKAREPKKYETNNQRIAEDRRSLLRQKFQVLEDKLPDIYPVMVEVKAVFGEEAMEKLKRLTDLTSKLNVAIEAYCDGVYEGKTRKEIDKYYNIIFNINEVECPDYVSENISVDDMNFRKNLDAAMEEIKDYFIPKLDRELSISWFCNCKKKIKL
;
A
#
# COMPACT_ATOMS: atom_id res chain seq x y z
N MET A 1 80.20 -6.83 -78.37
CA MET A 1 79.96 -8.27 -78.13
C MET A 1 80.26 -8.53 -76.67
N LEU A 2 79.22 -8.69 -75.84
CA LEU A 2 79.40 -9.19 -74.48
C LEU A 2 79.81 -10.66 -74.57
N SER A 3 80.86 -11.03 -73.85
CA SER A 3 81.41 -12.39 -73.88
C SER A 3 80.42 -13.34 -73.21
N ILE A 4 80.27 -14.55 -73.75
CA ILE A 4 79.45 -15.62 -73.14
C ILE A 4 79.93 -15.93 -71.70
N SER A 5 81.17 -15.59 -71.34
CA SER A 5 81.67 -15.63 -69.96
C SER A 5 80.90 -14.72 -69.00
N ASP A 6 80.53 -13.51 -69.45
CA ASP A 6 79.90 -12.51 -68.58
C ASP A 6 78.48 -12.94 -68.19
N ILE A 7 77.76 -13.61 -69.09
CA ILE A 7 76.41 -14.13 -68.82
C ILE A 7 76.43 -15.23 -67.75
N LYS A 8 77.48 -16.07 -67.70
CA LYS A 8 77.63 -17.10 -66.66
C LYS A 8 77.84 -16.49 -65.28
N ASP A 9 78.63 -15.43 -65.14
CA ASP A 9 78.83 -14.73 -63.87
C ASP A 9 77.53 -14.10 -63.35
N TRP A 10 76.72 -13.48 -64.23
CA TRP A 10 75.42 -12.94 -63.85
C TRP A 10 74.43 -13.99 -63.35
N THR A 11 74.42 -15.19 -63.95
CA THR A 11 73.56 -16.29 -63.46
C THR A 11 73.97 -16.82 -62.10
N GLN A 12 75.26 -16.77 -61.76
CA GLN A 12 75.77 -17.17 -60.45
C GLN A 12 75.40 -16.13 -59.37
N ILE A 13 75.55 -14.85 -59.67
CA ILE A 13 75.14 -13.75 -58.80
C ILE A 13 73.64 -13.83 -58.46
N ILE A 14 72.78 -14.04 -59.46
CA ILE A 14 71.32 -14.16 -59.24
C ILE A 14 71.01 -15.36 -58.34
N LYS A 15 71.68 -16.50 -58.51
CA LYS A 15 71.50 -17.67 -57.63
C LYS A 15 71.90 -17.37 -56.19
N ASP A 16 73.02 -16.69 -55.98
CA ASP A 16 73.48 -16.33 -54.63
C ASP A 16 72.52 -15.36 -53.95
N TRP A 17 71.98 -14.36 -54.67
CA TRP A 17 70.96 -13.45 -54.14
C TRP A 17 69.63 -14.14 -53.82
N VAL A 18 69.18 -15.07 -54.67
CA VAL A 18 67.98 -15.88 -54.39
C VAL A 18 68.19 -16.76 -53.15
N GLN A 19 69.38 -17.34 -53.00
CA GLN A 19 69.72 -18.18 -51.86
C GLN A 19 69.80 -17.36 -50.56
N ILE A 20 70.45 -16.19 -50.58
CA ILE A 20 70.48 -15.25 -49.44
C ILE A 20 69.06 -14.78 -49.09
N GLY A 21 68.24 -14.44 -50.08
CA GLY A 21 66.85 -14.05 -49.88
C GLY A 21 66.00 -15.16 -49.24
N PHE A 22 66.21 -16.41 -49.64
CA PHE A 22 65.53 -17.57 -49.05
C PHE A 22 65.97 -17.83 -47.60
N PHE A 23 67.26 -17.69 -47.28
CA PHE A 23 67.77 -17.76 -45.90
C PHE A 23 67.22 -16.62 -45.04
N PHE A 24 67.13 -15.41 -45.56
CA PHE A 24 66.55 -14.28 -44.83
C PHE A 24 65.06 -14.48 -44.57
N LEU A 25 64.31 -14.97 -45.57
CA LEU A 25 62.89 -15.25 -45.44
C LEU A 25 62.61 -16.36 -44.40
N THR A 26 63.36 -17.45 -44.44
CA THR A 26 63.23 -18.56 -43.47
C THR A 26 63.60 -18.13 -42.06
N TYR A 27 64.64 -17.31 -41.90
CA TYR A 27 65.02 -16.72 -40.62
C TYR A 27 63.95 -15.77 -40.07
N CYS A 28 63.38 -14.90 -40.92
CA CYS A 28 62.26 -14.03 -40.55
C CYS A 28 61.01 -14.84 -40.13
N ILE A 29 60.68 -15.92 -40.83
CA ILE A 29 59.55 -16.79 -40.47
C ILE A 29 59.82 -17.50 -39.13
N ALA A 30 61.05 -17.92 -38.87
CA ALA A 30 61.43 -18.52 -37.59
C ALA A 30 61.30 -17.51 -36.43
N ILE A 31 61.77 -16.28 -36.62
CA ILE A 31 61.60 -15.19 -35.63
C ILE A 31 60.12 -14.92 -35.39
N ILE A 32 59.30 -14.80 -36.44
CA ILE A 32 57.86 -14.56 -36.27
C ILE A 32 57.19 -15.70 -35.50
N LYS A 33 57.53 -16.97 -35.82
CA LYS A 33 56.99 -18.14 -35.09
C LYS A 33 57.38 -18.13 -33.62
N ASP A 34 58.62 -17.82 -33.29
CA ASP A 34 59.10 -17.75 -31.90
C ASP A 34 58.43 -16.62 -31.09
N TRP A 35 58.01 -15.53 -31.76
CA TRP A 35 57.29 -14.43 -31.12
C TRP A 35 55.77 -14.67 -30.97
N THR A 36 55.17 -15.58 -31.75
CA THR A 36 53.73 -15.89 -31.64
C THR A 36 53.25 -16.39 -30.27
N PRO A 37 53.96 -17.28 -29.53
CA PRO A 37 53.52 -17.69 -28.19
C PRO A 37 53.53 -16.51 -27.23
N PHE A 38 54.57 -15.67 -27.29
CA PHE A 38 54.67 -14.48 -26.45
C PHE A 38 53.49 -13.53 -26.67
N ILE A 39 53.13 -13.24 -27.93
CA ILE A 39 51.98 -12.37 -28.24
C ILE A 39 50.67 -12.98 -27.72
N LYS A 40 50.48 -14.30 -27.86
CA LYS A 40 49.26 -14.98 -27.37
C LYS A 40 49.12 -14.88 -25.86
N ASP A 41 50.19 -15.11 -25.11
CA ASP A 41 50.16 -15.07 -23.64
C ASP A 41 49.77 -13.67 -23.12
N TRP A 42 50.33 -12.61 -23.70
CA TRP A 42 49.96 -11.24 -23.36
C TRP A 42 48.50 -10.92 -23.69
N THR A 43 47.99 -11.36 -24.84
CA THR A 43 46.59 -11.13 -25.20
C THR A 43 45.62 -11.85 -24.25
N GLN A 44 45.98 -13.03 -23.76
CA GLN A 44 45.17 -13.79 -22.82
C GLN A 44 45.12 -13.10 -21.45
N ILE A 45 46.27 -12.64 -20.93
CA ILE A 45 46.34 -11.89 -19.66
C ILE A 45 45.45 -10.63 -19.72
N ILE A 46 45.58 -9.85 -20.79
CA ILE A 46 44.79 -8.62 -20.97
C ILE A 46 43.30 -8.95 -21.00
N LYS A 47 42.91 -9.97 -21.77
CA LYS A 47 41.52 -10.42 -21.87
C LYS A 47 40.95 -10.84 -20.51
N ASP A 48 41.71 -11.61 -19.74
CA ASP A 48 41.29 -12.08 -18.42
C ASP A 48 41.16 -10.91 -17.43
N CYS A 49 42.08 -9.92 -17.46
CA CYS A 49 41.96 -8.69 -16.68
C CYS A 49 40.69 -7.90 -17.04
N PHE A 50 40.38 -7.73 -18.33
CA PHE A 50 39.14 -7.06 -18.75
C PHE A 50 37.91 -7.83 -18.30
N GLN A 51 37.91 -9.15 -18.46
CA GLN A 51 36.78 -10.00 -18.08
C GLN A 51 36.51 -9.95 -16.57
N ILE A 52 37.56 -10.00 -15.74
CA ILE A 52 37.44 -9.79 -14.29
C ILE A 52 36.87 -8.41 -13.99
N GLY A 53 37.35 -7.36 -14.68
CA GLY A 53 36.81 -6.00 -14.55
C GLY A 53 35.32 -5.92 -14.85
N PHE A 54 34.86 -6.54 -15.94
CA PHE A 54 33.44 -6.60 -16.29
C PHE A 54 32.61 -7.36 -15.25
N PHE A 55 33.12 -8.46 -14.70
CA PHE A 55 32.43 -9.20 -13.64
C PHE A 55 32.29 -8.36 -12.37
N VAL A 56 33.34 -7.65 -11.95
CA VAL A 56 33.30 -6.77 -10.78
C VAL A 56 32.29 -5.63 -10.99
N LEU A 57 32.32 -4.98 -12.15
CA LEU A 57 31.36 -3.92 -12.48
C LEU A 57 29.91 -4.43 -12.49
N THR A 58 29.68 -5.60 -13.10
CA THR A 58 28.35 -6.23 -13.15
C THR A 58 27.85 -6.57 -11.75
N ALA A 59 28.72 -7.13 -10.90
CA ALA A 59 28.39 -7.42 -9.51
C ALA A 59 28.03 -6.15 -8.72
N CYS A 60 28.81 -5.06 -8.87
CA CYS A 60 28.51 -3.79 -8.21
C CYS A 60 27.17 -3.18 -8.66
N VAL A 61 26.87 -3.22 -9.97
CA VAL A 61 25.60 -2.74 -10.51
C VAL A 61 24.44 -3.59 -10.02
N ALA A 62 24.60 -4.92 -9.96
CA ALA A 62 23.58 -5.84 -9.46
C ALA A 62 23.25 -5.58 -7.98
N ILE A 63 24.26 -5.38 -7.12
CA ILE A 63 24.05 -5.06 -5.69
C ILE A 63 23.30 -3.73 -5.53
N LYS A 64 23.72 -2.68 -6.27
CA LYS A 64 23.03 -1.38 -6.22
C LYS A 64 21.58 -1.48 -6.73
N GLY A 65 21.36 -2.26 -7.79
CA GLY A 65 20.02 -2.53 -8.32
C GLY A 65 19.14 -3.25 -7.30
N LEU A 66 19.69 -4.26 -6.62
CA LEU A 66 18.98 -5.04 -5.61
C LEU A 66 18.53 -4.16 -4.42
N ASN A 67 19.43 -3.34 -3.88
CA ASN A 67 19.08 -2.45 -2.77
C ASN A 67 17.98 -1.46 -3.16
N LYS A 68 18.08 -0.88 -4.36
CA LYS A 68 17.09 0.06 -4.87
C LYS A 68 15.73 -0.61 -5.09
N TRP A 69 15.74 -1.84 -5.59
CA TRP A 69 14.52 -2.62 -5.78
C TRP A 69 13.86 -2.98 -4.45
N GLN A 70 14.64 -3.31 -3.42
CA GLN A 70 14.11 -3.54 -2.07
C GLN A 70 13.48 -2.27 -1.48
N GLU A 71 14.11 -1.11 -1.66
CA GLU A 71 13.55 0.19 -1.25
C GLU A 71 12.23 0.50 -1.97
N GLU A 72 12.16 0.29 -3.29
CA GLU A 72 10.95 0.49 -4.09
C GLU A 72 9.82 -0.47 -3.68
N LEU A 73 10.14 -1.74 -3.40
CA LEU A 73 9.16 -2.72 -2.92
C LEU A 73 8.62 -2.33 -1.55
N LYS A 74 9.49 -1.87 -0.63
CA LYS A 74 9.07 -1.42 0.69
C LYS A 74 8.13 -0.22 0.60
N GLY A 75 8.48 0.78 -0.21
CA GLY A 75 7.63 1.96 -0.44
C GLY A 75 6.26 1.60 -1.01
N LYS A 76 6.21 0.67 -1.98
CA LYS A 76 4.96 0.17 -2.55
C LYS A 76 4.07 -0.53 -1.52
N ILE A 77 4.65 -1.39 -0.67
CA ILE A 77 3.90 -2.09 0.39
C ILE A 77 3.36 -1.08 1.41
N GLU A 78 4.17 -0.11 1.83
CA GLU A 78 3.74 0.96 2.73
C GLU A 78 2.57 1.77 2.13
N TYR A 79 2.67 2.15 0.86
CA TYR A 79 1.62 2.87 0.15
C TYR A 79 0.31 2.09 0.07
N GLU A 80 0.38 0.83 -0.35
CA GLU A 80 -0.81 -0.02 -0.51
C GLU A 80 -1.51 -0.27 0.83
N ALA A 81 -0.76 -0.55 1.89
CA ALA A 81 -1.30 -0.74 3.23
C ALA A 81 -1.98 0.53 3.76
N ALA A 82 -1.34 1.70 3.63
CA ALA A 82 -1.91 2.98 4.05
C ALA A 82 -3.19 3.34 3.28
N LYS A 83 -3.17 3.12 1.96
CA LYS A 83 -4.34 3.37 1.09
C LYS A 83 -5.52 2.49 1.49
N GLN A 84 -5.29 1.20 1.67
CA GLN A 84 -6.35 0.26 2.06
C GLN A 84 -6.92 0.60 3.44
N ALA A 85 -6.06 0.95 4.40
CA ALA A 85 -6.47 1.39 5.74
C ALA A 85 -7.43 2.59 5.68
N LEU A 86 -7.08 3.62 4.90
CA LEU A 86 -7.95 4.78 4.73
C LEU A 86 -9.27 4.43 4.05
N VAL A 87 -9.24 3.68 2.96
CA VAL A 87 -10.45 3.29 2.23
C VAL A 87 -11.42 2.54 3.16
N GLN A 88 -10.93 1.56 3.91
CA GLN A 88 -11.77 0.81 4.85
C GLN A 88 -12.28 1.68 6.00
N ALA A 89 -11.44 2.57 6.54
CA ALA A 89 -11.86 3.51 7.58
C ALA A 89 -13.00 4.43 7.10
N TYR A 90 -12.90 5.00 5.89
CA TYR A 90 -13.97 5.81 5.30
C TYR A 90 -15.25 4.99 5.07
N LEU A 91 -15.14 3.76 4.56
CA LEU A 91 -16.29 2.90 4.33
C LEU A 91 -17.06 2.61 5.62
N ILE A 92 -16.34 2.25 6.70
CA ILE A 92 -16.94 1.99 8.02
C ILE A 92 -17.53 3.28 8.60
N HIS A 93 -16.79 4.38 8.56
CA HIS A 93 -17.25 5.69 9.01
C HIS A 93 -18.59 6.08 8.35
N ASP A 94 -18.66 5.96 7.01
CA ASP A 94 -19.87 6.32 6.26
C ASP A 94 -21.03 5.36 6.56
N GLN A 95 -20.76 4.06 6.72
CA GLN A 95 -21.79 3.11 7.15
C GLN A 95 -22.32 3.42 8.55
N ILE A 96 -21.46 3.78 9.50
CA ILE A 96 -21.88 4.21 10.84
C ILE A 96 -22.83 5.42 10.74
N ARG A 97 -22.52 6.40 9.89
CA ARG A 97 -23.39 7.56 9.65
C ARG A 97 -24.75 7.17 9.05
N ILE A 98 -24.77 6.23 8.10
CA ILE A 98 -26.00 5.69 7.50
C ILE A 98 -26.87 4.98 8.54
N VAL A 99 -26.28 4.14 9.39
CA VAL A 99 -27.00 3.45 10.50
C VAL A 99 -27.64 4.47 11.43
N ARG A 100 -26.90 5.51 11.80
CA ARG A 100 -27.36 6.61 12.66
C ARG A 100 -28.39 7.54 12.00
N GLY A 101 -28.57 7.42 10.69
CA GLY A 101 -29.52 8.23 9.92
C GLY A 101 -29.01 9.62 9.55
N GLU A 102 -27.71 9.88 9.67
CA GLU A 102 -27.10 11.14 9.23
C GLU A 102 -27.06 11.18 7.69
N GLY A 103 -27.92 12.01 7.07
CA GLY A 103 -27.92 12.25 5.62
C GLY A 103 -29.16 11.75 4.87
N ILE A 104 -30.01 10.96 5.52
CA ILE A 104 -31.38 10.72 5.06
C ILE A 104 -32.25 11.63 5.91
N ILE A 105 -32.85 12.65 5.28
CA ILE A 105 -33.89 13.50 5.87
C ILE A 105 -34.75 12.59 6.75
N SER A 106 -34.75 12.89 8.05
CA SER A 106 -35.64 12.31 9.05
C SER A 106 -36.92 11.93 8.37
N VAL A 107 -37.26 10.64 8.30
CA VAL A 107 -38.59 10.26 7.84
C VAL A 107 -39.39 10.01 9.10
N PRO A 108 -40.02 11.05 9.68
CA PRO A 108 -40.78 10.92 10.91
C PRO A 108 -42.15 10.29 10.60
N SER A 109 -42.37 9.78 9.38
CA SER A 109 -43.70 9.53 8.83
C SER A 109 -43.82 8.42 7.77
N LEU A 110 -42.76 7.70 7.38
CA LEU A 110 -42.96 6.59 6.42
C LEU A 110 -43.57 5.36 7.12
N PRO A 111 -44.53 4.65 6.49
CA PRO A 111 -45.21 3.46 7.00
C PRO A 111 -44.31 2.21 7.14
N ILE A 112 -42.99 2.40 7.22
CA ILE A 112 -41.93 1.36 7.27
C ILE A 112 -41.89 0.63 8.63
N LEU A 113 -42.62 1.10 9.64
CA LEU A 113 -42.80 0.34 10.89
C LEU A 113 -43.55 -0.99 10.69
N LYS A 114 -44.06 -1.32 9.49
CA LYS A 114 -44.49 -2.68 9.16
C LYS A 114 -43.35 -3.53 8.59
N ALA A 115 -42.16 -3.48 9.19
CA ALA A 115 -41.08 -4.39 8.84
C ALA A 115 -41.42 -5.86 9.14
N ARG A 116 -42.39 -6.09 10.03
CA ARG A 116 -42.94 -7.41 10.37
C ARG A 116 -44.46 -7.33 10.58
N GLU A 117 -45.12 -8.48 10.52
CA GLU A 117 -46.50 -8.59 10.97
C GLU A 117 -46.57 -8.58 12.50
N PRO A 118 -47.35 -7.68 13.13
CA PRO A 118 -47.45 -7.61 14.58
C PRO A 118 -48.14 -8.87 15.12
N LYS A 119 -47.62 -9.42 16.22
CA LYS A 119 -48.27 -10.58 16.85
C LYS A 119 -49.48 -10.10 17.65
N LYS A 120 -50.57 -10.88 17.64
CA LYS A 120 -51.85 -10.49 18.27
C LYS A 120 -51.76 -10.19 19.77
N TYR A 121 -50.73 -10.67 20.46
CA TYR A 121 -50.54 -10.54 21.90
C TYR A 121 -49.49 -9.50 22.31
N GLU A 122 -48.93 -8.74 21.36
CA GLU A 122 -47.89 -7.75 21.66
C GLU A 122 -48.49 -6.45 22.20
N THR A 123 -47.86 -5.90 23.24
CA THR A 123 -48.17 -4.54 23.69
C THR A 123 -47.70 -3.51 22.68
N ASN A 124 -48.24 -2.29 22.73
CA ASN A 124 -47.82 -1.22 21.81
C ASN A 124 -46.31 -0.93 21.90
N ASN A 125 -45.73 -0.99 23.11
CA ASN A 125 -44.30 -0.78 23.34
C ASN A 125 -43.45 -1.88 22.72
N GLN A 126 -43.83 -3.14 22.92
CA GLN A 126 -43.16 -4.29 22.30
C GLN A 126 -43.20 -4.22 20.78
N ARG A 127 -44.36 -3.84 20.22
CA ARG A 127 -44.49 -3.63 18.77
C ARG A 127 -43.51 -2.58 18.27
N ILE A 128 -43.50 -1.39 18.88
CA ILE A 128 -42.60 -0.29 18.50
C ILE A 128 -41.13 -0.69 18.65
N ALA A 129 -40.77 -1.38 19.74
CA ALA A 129 -39.40 -1.83 20.01
C ALA A 129 -38.89 -2.79 18.92
N GLU A 130 -39.68 -3.80 18.58
CA GLU A 130 -39.32 -4.80 17.58
C GLU A 130 -39.32 -4.24 16.15
N ASP A 131 -40.26 -3.36 15.81
CA ASP A 131 -40.29 -2.70 14.50
C ASP A 131 -39.05 -1.80 14.33
N ARG A 132 -38.64 -1.09 15.39
CA ARG A 132 -37.38 -0.31 15.40
C ARG A 132 -36.14 -1.20 15.38
N ARG A 133 -36.14 -2.30 16.15
CA ARG A 133 -35.05 -3.27 16.19
C ARG A 133 -34.79 -3.84 14.80
N SER A 134 -35.83 -4.30 14.12
CA SER A 134 -35.70 -4.87 12.77
C SER A 134 -35.13 -3.87 11.76
N LEU A 135 -35.59 -2.61 11.79
CA LEU A 135 -35.07 -1.53 10.95
C LEU A 135 -33.59 -1.24 11.24
N LEU A 136 -33.23 -1.02 12.50
CA LEU A 136 -31.86 -0.72 12.90
C LEU A 136 -30.93 -1.90 12.62
N ARG A 137 -31.40 -3.13 12.86
CA ARG A 137 -30.65 -4.36 12.56
C ARG A 137 -30.43 -4.51 11.07
N GLN A 138 -31.42 -4.23 10.22
CA GLN A 138 -31.24 -4.28 8.77
C GLN A 138 -30.15 -3.30 8.30
N LYS A 139 -30.15 -2.07 8.85
CA LYS A 139 -29.09 -1.09 8.54
C LYS A 139 -27.72 -1.54 9.07
N PHE A 140 -27.69 -2.02 10.31
CA PHE A 140 -26.47 -2.46 10.96
C PHE A 140 -25.89 -3.70 10.29
N GLN A 141 -26.71 -4.58 9.73
CA GLN A 141 -26.27 -5.75 8.98
C GLN A 141 -25.34 -5.36 7.82
N VAL A 142 -25.66 -4.28 7.09
CA VAL A 142 -24.81 -3.78 5.99
C VAL A 142 -23.43 -3.32 6.48
N LEU A 143 -23.35 -2.82 7.72
CA LEU A 143 -22.09 -2.47 8.38
C LEU A 143 -21.37 -3.74 8.87
N GLU A 144 -22.11 -4.67 9.48
CA GLU A 144 -21.60 -5.95 9.98
C GLU A 144 -20.98 -6.79 8.87
N ASP A 145 -21.59 -6.79 7.67
CA ASP A 145 -21.07 -7.51 6.50
C ASP A 145 -19.72 -6.93 6.00
N LYS A 146 -19.42 -5.65 6.29
CA LYS A 146 -18.17 -4.99 5.90
C LYS A 146 -17.09 -5.04 6.97
N LEU A 147 -17.45 -5.28 8.24
CA LEU A 147 -16.47 -5.36 9.33
C LEU A 147 -15.41 -6.43 9.12
N PRO A 148 -15.71 -7.64 8.60
CA PRO A 148 -14.68 -8.64 8.32
C PRO A 148 -13.55 -8.15 7.42
N ASP A 149 -13.83 -7.24 6.49
CA ASP A 149 -12.86 -6.73 5.52
C ASP A 149 -11.77 -5.85 6.13
N ILE A 150 -11.99 -5.29 7.33
CA ILE A 150 -10.98 -4.47 8.01
C ILE A 150 -9.91 -5.31 8.71
N TYR A 151 -10.20 -6.55 9.14
CA TYR A 151 -9.25 -7.35 9.92
C TYR A 151 -7.97 -7.70 9.15
N PRO A 152 -8.02 -8.15 7.88
CA PRO A 152 -6.81 -8.35 7.09
C PRO A 152 -5.98 -7.07 6.99
N VAL A 153 -6.64 -5.93 6.76
CA VAL A 153 -5.99 -4.62 6.66
C VAL A 153 -5.34 -4.22 7.98
N MET A 154 -5.96 -4.48 9.13
CA MET A 154 -5.37 -4.23 10.45
C MET A 154 -4.10 -5.05 10.69
N VAL A 155 -4.08 -6.32 10.24
CA VAL A 155 -2.90 -7.19 10.34
C VAL A 155 -1.77 -6.69 9.43
N GLU A 156 -2.09 -6.29 8.20
CA GLU A 156 -1.12 -5.70 7.27
C GLU A 156 -0.55 -4.39 7.80
N VAL A 157 -1.42 -3.49 8.26
CA VAL A 157 -1.02 -2.22 8.89
C VAL A 157 -0.12 -2.46 10.10
N LYS A 158 -0.45 -3.44 10.95
CA LYS A 158 0.39 -3.82 12.10
C LYS A 158 1.76 -4.32 11.66
N ALA A 159 1.83 -5.12 10.60
CA ALA A 159 3.09 -5.64 10.08
C ALA A 159 3.98 -4.54 9.47
N VAL A 160 3.36 -3.55 8.82
CA VAL A 160 4.07 -2.50 8.08
C VAL A 160 4.43 -1.29 8.95
N PHE A 161 3.48 -0.82 9.76
CA PHE A 161 3.59 0.42 10.54
C PHE A 161 3.71 0.21 12.05
N GLY A 162 3.45 -1.00 12.55
CA GLY A 162 3.49 -1.34 13.97
C GLY A 162 2.14 -1.20 14.68
N GLU A 163 2.17 -1.37 16.00
CA GLU A 163 0.95 -1.47 16.83
C GLU A 163 0.14 -0.16 16.85
N GLU A 164 0.82 0.98 16.91
CA GLU A 164 0.20 2.31 17.01
C GLU A 164 -0.80 2.58 15.87
N ALA A 165 -0.43 2.21 14.64
CA ALA A 165 -1.29 2.38 13.48
C ALA A 165 -2.54 1.49 13.53
N MET A 166 -2.38 0.27 14.05
CA MET A 166 -3.47 -0.68 14.21
C MET A 166 -4.43 -0.24 15.32
N GLU A 167 -3.93 0.31 16.43
CA GLU A 167 -4.76 0.85 17.52
C GLU A 167 -5.70 1.96 17.05
N LYS A 168 -5.26 2.81 16.12
CA LYS A 168 -6.12 3.85 15.51
C LYS A 168 -7.30 3.25 14.75
N LEU A 169 -7.09 2.20 13.96
CA LEU A 169 -8.15 1.47 13.27
C LEU A 169 -9.06 0.72 14.25
N LYS A 170 -8.48 0.11 15.29
CA LYS A 170 -9.22 -0.61 16.33
C LYS A 170 -10.20 0.30 17.06
N ARG A 171 -9.83 1.55 17.32
CA ARG A 171 -10.74 2.53 17.93
C ARG A 171 -12.03 2.71 17.12
N LEU A 172 -11.96 2.63 15.79
CA LEU A 172 -13.13 2.72 14.91
C LEU A 172 -14.03 1.47 15.03
N THR A 173 -13.43 0.28 15.13
CA THR A 173 -14.19 -0.96 15.37
C THR A 173 -14.84 -0.98 16.75
N ASP A 174 -14.16 -0.46 17.77
CA ASP A 174 -14.68 -0.37 19.13
C ASP A 174 -15.91 0.57 19.19
N LEU A 175 -15.88 1.68 18.43
CA LEU A 175 -17.05 2.56 18.26
C LEU A 175 -18.21 1.85 17.55
N THR A 176 -17.92 0.96 16.60
CA THR A 176 -18.95 0.16 15.94
C THR A 176 -19.60 -0.82 16.92
N SER A 177 -18.81 -1.51 17.75
CA SER A 177 -19.33 -2.37 18.82
C SER A 177 -20.16 -1.58 19.83
N LYS A 178 -19.69 -0.38 20.22
CA LYS A 178 -20.45 0.52 21.11
C LYS A 178 -21.80 0.91 20.53
N LEU A 179 -21.87 1.18 19.21
CA LEU A 179 -23.12 1.48 18.52
C LEU A 179 -24.08 0.28 18.55
N ASN A 180 -23.60 -0.93 18.29
CA ASN A 180 -24.43 -2.14 18.33
C ASN A 180 -25.05 -2.38 19.72
N VAL A 181 -24.22 -2.27 20.77
CA VAL A 181 -24.68 -2.39 22.16
C VAL A 181 -25.72 -1.32 22.49
N ALA A 182 -25.53 -0.08 22.00
CA ALA A 182 -26.49 0.98 22.19
C ALA A 182 -27.83 0.71 21.48
N ILE A 183 -27.81 0.17 20.26
CA ILE A 183 -29.02 -0.23 19.52
C ILE A 183 -29.82 -1.27 20.29
N GLU A 184 -29.16 -2.34 20.77
CA GLU A 184 -29.86 -3.40 21.49
C GLU A 184 -30.39 -2.91 22.84
N ALA A 185 -29.58 -2.20 23.63
CA ALA A 185 -29.99 -1.65 24.91
C ALA A 185 -31.15 -0.65 24.78
N TYR A 186 -31.15 0.15 23.71
CA TYR A 186 -32.26 1.04 23.37
C TYR A 186 -33.54 0.26 23.11
N CYS A 187 -33.48 -0.75 22.23
CA CYS A 187 -34.63 -1.57 21.87
C CYS A 187 -35.18 -2.35 23.08
N ASP A 188 -34.32 -2.93 23.92
CA ASP A 188 -34.71 -3.61 25.16
C ASP A 188 -35.37 -2.65 26.16
N GLY A 189 -34.83 -1.45 26.32
CA GLY A 189 -35.44 -0.44 27.19
C GLY A 189 -36.84 -0.03 26.72
N VAL A 190 -37.04 0.16 25.42
CA VAL A 190 -38.36 0.45 24.84
C VAL A 190 -39.30 -0.75 25.01
N TYR A 191 -38.79 -1.98 24.84
CA TYR A 191 -39.55 -3.22 25.00
C TYR A 191 -40.09 -3.39 26.43
N GLU A 192 -39.25 -3.12 27.42
CA GLU A 192 -39.59 -3.19 28.85
C GLU A 192 -40.49 -2.02 29.31
N GLY A 193 -40.65 -0.98 28.49
CA GLY A 193 -41.38 0.22 28.87
C GLY A 193 -40.63 1.08 29.89
N LYS A 194 -39.29 1.04 29.89
CA LYS A 194 -38.45 1.91 30.72
C LYS A 194 -38.74 3.38 30.46
N THR A 195 -38.43 4.21 31.45
CA THR A 195 -38.66 5.65 31.34
C THR A 195 -37.74 6.27 30.29
N ARG A 196 -38.19 7.35 29.65
CA ARG A 196 -37.42 8.03 28.61
C ARG A 196 -36.00 8.41 29.07
N LYS A 197 -35.86 8.87 30.32
CA LYS A 197 -34.57 9.24 30.94
C LYS A 197 -33.54 8.11 30.93
N GLU A 198 -33.97 6.86 31.15
CA GLU A 198 -33.08 5.69 31.18
C GLU A 198 -32.61 5.31 29.77
N ILE A 199 -33.44 5.59 28.76
CA ILE A 199 -33.23 5.21 27.37
C ILE A 199 -32.49 6.32 26.58
N ASP A 200 -32.62 7.58 27.01
CA ASP A 200 -32.08 8.76 26.32
C ASP A 200 -30.56 8.67 26.10
N LYS A 201 -29.82 8.04 27.02
CA LYS A 201 -28.38 7.76 26.87
C LYS A 201 -28.07 7.03 25.56
N TYR A 202 -28.82 5.96 25.26
CA TYR A 202 -28.60 5.16 24.06
C TYR A 202 -29.20 5.83 22.82
N TYR A 203 -30.32 6.53 23.00
CA TYR A 203 -30.96 7.29 21.94
C TYR A 203 -30.02 8.36 21.34
N ASN A 204 -29.27 9.07 22.19
CA ASN A 204 -28.29 10.08 21.75
C ASN A 204 -27.15 9.47 20.93
N ILE A 205 -26.66 8.29 21.30
CA ILE A 205 -25.64 7.55 20.54
C ILE A 205 -26.17 7.22 19.14
N ILE A 206 -27.41 6.72 19.03
CA ILE A 206 -28.01 6.26 17.78
C ILE A 206 -28.39 7.43 16.87
N PHE A 207 -29.13 8.42 17.36
CA PHE A 207 -29.80 9.41 16.50
C PHE A 207 -29.14 10.77 16.46
N ASN A 208 -28.07 10.99 17.24
CA ASN A 208 -27.33 12.25 17.24
C ASN A 208 -28.23 13.49 17.51
N ILE A 209 -29.28 13.35 18.32
CA ILE A 209 -30.09 14.50 18.70
C ILE A 209 -29.31 15.26 19.78
N ASN A 210 -28.70 16.38 19.38
CA ASN A 210 -28.10 17.31 20.34
C ASN A 210 -29.23 17.75 21.29
N GLU A 211 -28.99 17.69 22.61
CA GLU A 211 -29.93 18.17 23.65
C GLU A 211 -30.48 19.58 23.36
N VAL A 212 -29.76 20.39 22.58
CA VAL A 212 -30.10 21.77 22.21
C VAL A 212 -31.45 21.90 21.47
N GLU A 213 -31.95 20.88 20.77
CA GLU A 213 -33.28 20.92 20.14
C GLU A 213 -34.43 20.44 21.03
N CYS A 214 -34.15 20.04 22.28
CA CYS A 214 -35.16 19.76 23.31
C CYS A 214 -34.88 20.62 24.56
N PRO A 215 -35.32 21.89 24.57
CA PRO A 215 -35.00 22.88 25.62
C PRO A 215 -35.39 22.49 27.04
N ASP A 216 -36.25 21.48 27.21
CA ASP A 216 -36.87 21.14 28.48
C ASP A 216 -36.05 20.20 29.37
N TYR A 217 -34.87 19.72 28.92
CA TYR A 217 -34.13 18.68 29.65
C TYR A 217 -32.62 18.94 29.70
N VAL A 218 -32.20 19.71 30.71
CA VAL A 218 -30.85 19.61 31.27
C VAL A 218 -30.93 18.60 32.41
N SER A 219 -30.52 17.36 32.17
CA SER A 219 -30.46 16.33 33.21
C SER A 219 -29.06 16.33 33.83
N GLU A 220 -28.96 16.67 35.11
CA GLU A 220 -27.69 16.92 35.82
C GLU A 220 -26.81 15.67 36.05
N ASN A 221 -27.21 14.48 35.59
CA ASN A 221 -26.53 13.21 35.91
C ASN A 221 -26.22 12.30 34.70
N ILE A 222 -26.34 12.77 33.46
CA ILE A 222 -25.81 12.00 32.33
C ILE A 222 -24.29 12.20 32.31
N SER A 223 -23.54 11.09 32.44
CA SER A 223 -22.09 11.14 32.30
C SER A 223 -21.73 11.76 30.94
N VAL A 224 -21.10 12.93 31.00
CA VAL A 224 -20.74 13.80 29.86
C VAL A 224 -19.99 13.06 28.74
N ASP A 225 -19.40 11.90 29.04
CA ASP A 225 -18.65 11.05 28.11
C ASP A 225 -19.48 10.41 26.98
N ASP A 226 -20.79 10.19 27.17
CA ASP A 226 -21.62 9.49 26.17
C ASP A 226 -22.30 10.40 25.15
N MET A 227 -22.32 11.72 25.37
CA MET A 227 -22.91 12.69 24.43
C MET A 227 -22.05 12.97 23.19
N ASN A 228 -20.83 12.44 23.15
CA ASN A 228 -19.84 12.76 22.13
C ASN A 228 -19.55 11.60 21.17
N PHE A 229 -20.47 10.64 20.96
CA PHE A 229 -20.23 9.54 20.02
C PHE A 229 -19.77 10.05 18.64
N ARG A 230 -20.47 11.06 18.09
CA ARG A 230 -20.09 11.68 16.82
C ARG A 230 -18.71 12.34 16.90
N LYS A 231 -18.45 13.14 17.93
CA LYS A 231 -17.15 13.77 18.13
C LYS A 231 -16.03 12.73 18.26
N ASN A 232 -16.28 11.60 18.91
CA ASN A 232 -15.33 10.50 19.06
C ASN A 232 -15.11 9.77 17.74
N LEU A 233 -16.16 9.58 16.93
CA LEU A 233 -16.08 9.02 15.58
C LEU A 233 -15.27 9.93 14.66
N ASP A 234 -15.60 11.23 14.63
CA ASP A 234 -14.89 12.23 13.85
C ASP A 234 -13.42 12.34 14.29
N ALA A 235 -13.16 12.37 15.61
CA ALA A 235 -11.80 12.39 16.15
C ALA A 235 -11.00 11.13 15.80
N ALA A 236 -11.60 9.95 15.90
CA ALA A 236 -10.95 8.71 15.49
C ALA A 236 -10.61 8.73 13.99
N MET A 237 -11.52 9.25 13.16
CA MET A 237 -11.27 9.38 11.73
C MET A 237 -10.16 10.39 11.41
N GLU A 238 -10.11 11.54 12.09
CA GLU A 238 -9.02 12.51 11.94
C GLU A 238 -7.68 11.93 12.39
N GLU A 239 -7.62 11.19 13.51
CA GLU A 239 -6.39 10.51 13.95
C GLU A 239 -5.87 9.50 12.91
N ILE A 240 -6.77 8.80 12.21
CA ILE A 240 -6.43 7.90 11.11
C ILE A 240 -5.89 8.71 9.91
N LYS A 241 -6.56 9.81 9.53
CA LYS A 241 -6.13 10.68 8.43
C LYS A 241 -4.75 11.28 8.70
N ASP A 242 -4.56 11.88 9.86
CA ASP A 242 -3.31 12.50 10.28
C ASP A 242 -2.14 11.51 10.25
N TYR A 243 -2.41 10.24 10.53
CA TYR A 243 -1.39 9.20 10.48
C TYR A 243 -1.08 8.73 9.05
N PHE A 244 -2.09 8.41 8.25
CA PHE A 244 -1.89 7.74 6.95
C PHE A 244 -1.73 8.70 5.77
N ILE A 245 -2.31 9.90 5.78
CA ILE A 245 -2.17 10.87 4.69
C ILE A 245 -0.71 11.26 4.44
N PRO A 246 0.10 11.62 5.46
CA PRO A 246 1.50 11.95 5.25
C PRO A 246 2.34 10.80 4.66
N LYS A 247 1.93 9.55 4.92
CA LYS A 247 2.59 8.35 4.37
C LYS A 247 2.28 8.14 2.90
N LEU A 248 1.11 8.57 2.44
CA LEU A 248 0.73 8.54 1.02
C LEU A 248 1.46 9.61 0.21
N ASP A 249 1.60 10.82 0.76
CA ASP A 249 2.22 11.95 0.05
C ASP A 249 3.73 11.78 -0.14
N ARG A 250 4.41 11.06 0.77
CA ARG A 250 5.84 10.78 0.65
C ARG A 250 6.17 10.09 -0.68
N GLU A 251 5.35 9.15 -1.11
CA GLU A 251 5.50 8.43 -2.38
C GLU A 251 5.22 9.32 -3.60
N LEU A 252 4.19 10.16 -3.54
CA LEU A 252 3.87 11.10 -4.62
C LEU A 252 5.01 12.10 -4.86
N SER A 253 5.65 12.58 -3.79
CA SER A 253 6.80 13.48 -3.90
C SER A 253 8.03 12.81 -4.54
N ILE A 254 8.35 11.57 -4.14
CA ILE A 254 9.50 10.83 -4.68
C ILE A 254 9.29 10.46 -6.15
N SER A 255 8.07 10.05 -6.51
CA SER A 255 7.65 9.76 -7.89
C SER A 255 7.85 10.97 -8.80
N TRP A 256 7.40 12.16 -8.37
CA TRP A 256 7.57 13.39 -9.14
C TRP A 256 9.04 13.74 -9.39
N PHE A 257 9.89 13.65 -8.37
CA PHE A 257 11.32 13.95 -8.51
C PHE A 257 12.07 12.95 -9.42
N CYS A 258 11.72 11.66 -9.36
CA CYS A 258 12.32 10.64 -10.22
C CYS A 258 11.91 10.82 -11.70
N ASN A 259 10.66 11.19 -11.96
CA ASN A 259 10.17 11.38 -13.32
C ASN A 259 10.72 12.66 -13.98
N CYS A 260 10.91 13.74 -13.21
CA CYS A 260 11.57 14.96 -13.69
C CYS A 260 13.04 14.74 -14.05
N LYS A 261 13.80 13.94 -13.29
CA LYS A 261 15.22 13.65 -13.63
C LYS A 261 15.39 12.83 -14.93
N LYS A 262 14.41 12.00 -15.29
CA LYS A 262 14.43 11.25 -16.57
C LYS A 262 14.16 12.16 -17.77
N LYS A 263 13.35 13.21 -17.63
CA LYS A 263 13.03 14.14 -18.74
C LYS A 263 14.12 15.17 -19.04
N ILE A 264 15.09 15.40 -18.15
CA ILE A 264 16.16 16.40 -18.33
C ILE A 264 17.41 15.79 -19.00
N LYS A 265 17.39 14.50 -19.38
CA LYS A 265 18.52 13.81 -20.05
C LYS A 265 18.26 13.45 -21.52
N LEU A 266 17.30 14.12 -22.16
CA LEU A 266 17.12 14.13 -23.61
C LEU A 266 17.49 15.51 -24.13
#